data_AF-A0A842KW32-F1
#
_entry.id   AF-A0A842KW32-F1
#
_cell.length_a   1.000
_cell.length_b   1.000
_cell.length_c   1.000
_cell.angle_alpha   90.00
_cell.angle_beta   90.00
_cell.angle_gamma   90.00
#
_symmetry.space_group_name_H-M   'P 1'
#
loop_
_entity.id
_entity.type
_entity.pdbx_description
1 polymer ?
#
loop_
_entity_poly.entity_id
_entity_poly.type
_entity_poly.pdbx_seq_one_letter_code
_entity_poly.pdbx_strand_id
1 'polypeptide(L)' 'MVLLELEDYPIALRKLDIEKLEGLDKAYRIRIGEYRVIFVVDKKQRIIFITHIGKRESIYEK' A
#
# COMPACT_ATOMS: atom_id res chain seq x y z
N MET A 1 -4.87 13.35 -2.66
CA MET A 1 -3.47 12.94 -2.37
C MET A 1 -3.54 11.67 -1.54
N VAL A 2 -3.57 10.50 -2.19
CA VAL A 2 -4.03 9.24 -1.59
C VAL A 2 -3.16 8.74 -0.42
N LEU A 3 -1.86 9.04 -0.42
CA LEU A 3 -0.96 8.60 0.65
C LEU A 3 -1.23 9.29 1.99
N LEU A 4 -1.78 10.51 2.00
CA LEU A 4 -2.16 11.18 3.25
C LEU A 4 -3.28 10.44 3.97
N GLU A 5 -4.17 9.77 3.23
CA GLU A 5 -5.26 9.03 3.85
C GLU A 5 -4.75 7.86 4.71
N LEU A 6 -3.51 7.42 4.53
CA LEU A 6 -2.89 6.39 5.37
C LEU A 6 -2.57 6.90 6.80
N GLU A 7 -2.58 8.21 7.04
CA GLU A 7 -2.47 8.77 8.40
C GLU A 7 -3.65 8.32 9.28
N ASP A 8 -4.83 8.13 8.69
CA ASP A 8 -6.04 7.65 9.37
C ASP A 8 -6.09 6.10 9.48
N TYR A 9 -4.95 5.40 9.37
CA TYR A 9 -4.94 3.93 9.51
C TYR A 9 -5.46 3.49 10.90
N PRO A 10 -6.38 2.51 10.99
CA PRO A 10 -6.82 1.58 9.94
C PRO A 10 -8.10 1.99 9.19
N ILE A 11 -8.68 3.17 9.43
CA ILE A 11 -9.91 3.64 8.77
C ILE A 11 -9.72 3.69 7.24
N ALA A 12 -8.52 4.08 6.80
CA ALA A 12 -8.11 4.09 5.39
C ALA A 12 -8.35 2.75 4.67
N LEU A 13 -8.25 1.61 5.38
CA LEU A 13 -8.47 0.27 4.81
C LEU A 13 -9.90 0.06 4.29
N ARG A 14 -10.88 0.84 4.75
CA ARG A 14 -12.28 0.75 4.31
C ARG A 14 -12.61 1.74 3.20
N LYS A 15 -11.80 2.79 3.04
CA LYS A 15 -12.03 3.87 2.07
C LYS A 15 -11.28 3.65 0.76
N LEU A 16 -10.10 3.05 0.86
CA LEU A 16 -9.18 2.85 -0.24
C LEU A 16 -9.24 1.42 -0.76
N ASP A 17 -8.90 1.22 -2.02
CA ASP A 17 -8.70 -0.10 -2.64
C ASP A 17 -7.40 -0.72 -2.11
N ILE A 18 -7.45 -1.20 -0.86
CA ILE A 18 -6.35 -1.82 -0.13
C ILE A 18 -6.64 -3.31 0.07
N GLU A 19 -5.72 -4.14 -0.40
CA GLU A 19 -5.72 -5.58 -0.17
C GLU A 19 -4.52 -5.99 0.69
N LYS A 20 -4.71 -6.93 1.62
CA LYS A 20 -3.58 -7.57 2.31
C LYS A 20 -2.89 -8.54 1.34
N LEU A 21 -1.56 -8.51 1.30
CA LEU A 21 -0.79 -9.48 0.50
C LEU A 21 -0.74 -10.83 1.23
N GLU A 22 -1.05 -11.91 0.52
CA GLU A 22 -0.94 -13.27 1.05
C GLU A 22 0.52 -13.67 1.26
N GLY A 23 0.79 -14.48 2.29
CA GLY A 23 2.13 -14.97 2.62
C GLY A 23 3.09 -13.93 3.23
N LEU A 24 2.70 -12.66 3.32
CA LEU A 24 3.51 -11.60 3.92
C LEU A 24 2.82 -11.03 5.18
N ASP A 25 3.56 -10.99 6.29
CA ASP A 25 3.04 -10.40 7.52
C ASP A 25 2.93 -8.87 7.37
N LYS A 26 1.78 -8.32 7.76
CA LYS A 26 1.49 -6.87 7.78
C LYS A 26 1.77 -6.11 6.48
N ALA A 27 1.83 -6.79 5.34
CA ALA A 27 2.02 -6.18 4.03
C ALA A 27 0.68 -5.99 3.31
N TYR A 28 0.53 -4.84 2.67
CA TYR A 28 -0.68 -4.41 2.00
C TYR A 28 -0.34 -3.78 0.65
N ARG A 29 -1.30 -3.83 -0.28
CA ARG A 29 -1.24 -3.20 -1.59
C ARG A 29 -2.39 -2.23 -1.72
N ILE A 30 -2.11 -0.99 -2.10
CA ILE A 30 -3.12 -0.02 -2.53
C ILE A 30 -3.10 0.13 -4.06
N ARG A 31 -4.28 0.18 -4.69
CA ARG A 31 -4.43 0.55 -6.10
C ARG A 31 -4.80 2.03 -6.22
N ILE A 32 -4.00 2.78 -6.99
CA ILE A 32 -4.22 4.21 -7.25
C ILE A 32 -4.21 4.40 -8.77
N GLY A 33 -5.38 4.24 -9.39
CA GLY A 33 -5.49 4.20 -10.84
C GLY A 33 -4.59 3.10 -11.42
N GLU A 34 -3.58 3.51 -12.20
CA GLU A 34 -2.60 2.62 -12.82
C GLU A 34 -1.41 2.27 -11.92
N TYR A 35 -1.27 2.91 -10.77
CA TYR A 35 -0.19 2.64 -9.84
C TYR A 35 -0.59 1.61 -8.78
N ARG A 36 0.40 0.83 -8.35
CA ARG A 36 0.33 -0.02 -7.16
C ARG A 36 1.38 0.46 -6.17
N VAL A 37 0.97 0.63 -4.92
CA VAL A 37 1.89 0.90 -3.83
C VAL A 37 1.82 -0.25 -2.85
N ILE A 38 2.98 -0.80 -2.49
CA ILE A 38 3.10 -1.82 -1.46
C ILE A 38 3.63 -1.15 -0.20
N PHE A 39 2.99 -1.44 0.92
CA PHE A 39 3.40 -0.91 2.20
C PHE A 39 3.30 -1.95 3.32
N VAL A 40 4.09 -1.73 4.37
CA VAL A 40 4.12 -2.54 5.59
C VAL A 40 3.74 -1.68 6.78
N VAL A 41 2.92 -2.21 7.68
CA VAL A 41 2.46 -1.48 8.87
C VAL A 41 3.14 -2.03 10.13
N ASP A 42 3.96 -1.21 10.76
CA ASP A 42 4.39 -1.43 12.14
C ASP A 42 3.44 -0.71 13.11
N LYS A 43 2.49 -1.47 13.67
CA LYS A 43 1.52 -0.95 14.63
C LYS A 43 2.14 -0.56 15.98
N LYS A 44 3.29 -1.14 16.36
CA LYS A 44 3.93 -0.84 17.64
C LYS A 44 4.59 0.53 17.57
N GLN A 45 5.32 0.78 16.48
CA GLN A 45 6.01 2.05 16.25
C GLN A 45 5.10 3.11 15.61
N ARG A 46 3.90 2.73 15.16
CA ARG A 46 2.97 3.58 14.38
C ARG A 46 3.62 4.11 13.10
N ILE A 47 4.38 3.25 12.42
CA ILE A 47 5.09 3.57 11.19
C ILE A 47 4.49 2.77 10.04
N ILE A 48 4.26 3.45 8.92
CA ILE A 48 3.92 2.81 7.65
C ILE A 48 5.13 2.96 6.72
N PHE A 49 5.69 1.83 6.30
CA PHE A 49 6.81 1.78 5.36
C PHE A 49 6.28 1.56 3.96
N ILE A 50 6.49 2.52 3.06
CA ILE A 50 6.26 2.32 1.63
C ILE A 50 7.46 1.57 1.07
N THR A 51 7.27 0.35 0.60
CA THR A 51 8.40 -0.47 0.11
C THR A 51 8.56 -0.39 -1.40
N HIS A 52 7.45 -0.28 -2.15
CA HIS A 52 7.46 -0.23 -3.61
C HIS A 52 6.35 0.66 -4.14
N ILE A 53 6.64 1.42 -5.20
CA ILE A 53 5.68 2.16 -6.00
C ILE A 53 5.96 1.80 -7.46
N GLY A 54 4.95 1.33 -8.20
CA GLY A 54 5.13 0.95 -9.60
C GLY A 54 3.87 1.16 -10.43
N LYS A 55 4.04 1.39 -11.73
CA LYS A 55 2.94 1.38 -12.71
C LYS A 55 2.55 -0.06 -13.03
N ARG A 56 1.27 -0.28 -13.34
CA ARG A 56 0.73 -1.58 -13.77
C ARG A 56 1.44 -2.14 -15.01
N GLU A 57 1.99 -1.26 -15.83
CA GLU A 57 2.58 -1.59 -17.14
C GLU A 57 4.08 -1.92 -17.06
N SER A 58 4.78 -1.71 -15.94
CA SER A 58 6.24 -1.97 -15.85
C SER A 58 6.58 -3.43 -15.53
N ILE A 59 5.85 -4.39 -16.11
CA ILE A 59 6.24 -5.80 -16.08
C ILE A 59 7.22 -6.13 -17.24
N TYR A 60 7.36 -5.25 -18.22
CA TYR A 60 8.28 -5.42 -19.34
C TYR A 60 8.95 -4.11 -19.78
N GLU A 61 9.91 -3.61 -18.98
CA GLU A 61 11.05 -2.89 -19.58
C GLU A 61 12.27 -3.81 -19.43
N LYS A 62 12.91 -4.08 -20.57
CA LYS A 62 13.96 -5.09 -20.83
C LYS A 62 15.16 -5.01 -19.90
#